data_AF-A0ABC8KI31-F1
#
_entry.id   AF-A0ABC8KI31-F1
#
_cell.length_a   1.000
_cell.length_b   1.000
_cell.length_c   1.000
_cell.angle_alpha   90.00
_cell.angle_beta   90.00
_cell.angle_gamma   90.00
#
_symmetry.space_group_name_H-M   'P 1'
#
loop_
_entity.id
_entity.type
_entity.pdbx_description
1 polymer ?
#
loop_
_entity_poly.entity_id
_entity_poly.type
_entity_poly.pdbx_seq_one_letter_code
_entity_poly.pdbx_strand_id
1 'polypeptide(L)'
;MKDLCSSPNPELIVPSSPTSPIIDPRLSPNGLLLAYVKDSELHVLNLLKNQTQQLTNGANGTTLTHGLAEYIAQEEMDRRNGYWWSLDSKFIAYTEVDSSQIPLFRIMHQGKSSFGADAQEDHAYPFAGALNSTVL
;
A
#
# COMPACT_ATOMS: atom_id res chain seq x y z
N MET A 1 7.58 -24.09 -12.36
CA MET A 1 6.51 -23.55 -13.22
C MET A 1 5.31 -24.45 -12.97
N LYS A 2 4.30 -24.00 -12.20
CA LYS A 2 3.08 -24.81 -11.99
C LYS A 2 2.14 -24.52 -13.16
N ASP A 3 1.59 -25.56 -13.76
CA ASP A 3 0.56 -25.47 -14.80
C ASP A 3 -0.68 -24.75 -14.24
N LEU A 4 -1.01 -23.60 -14.85
CA LEU A 4 -2.06 -22.67 -14.41
C LEU A 4 -3.41 -22.89 -15.12
N CYS A 5 -3.55 -23.94 -15.93
CA CYS A 5 -4.71 -24.12 -16.82
C CYS A 5 -5.88 -24.94 -16.23
N SER A 6 -6.00 -25.11 -14.90
CA SER A 6 -6.98 -26.04 -14.31
C SER A 6 -7.89 -25.48 -13.20
N SER A 7 -7.94 -24.16 -12.96
CA SER A 7 -8.92 -23.57 -12.03
C SER A 7 -10.26 -23.30 -12.74
N PRO A 8 -11.41 -23.82 -12.26
CA PRO A 8 -12.72 -23.57 -12.86
C PRO A 8 -13.23 -22.14 -12.67
N ASN A 9 -12.53 -21.32 -11.88
CA ASN A 9 -12.87 -19.93 -11.61
C ASN A 9 -11.90 -18.99 -12.32
N PRO A 10 -12.38 -17.88 -12.92
CA PRO A 10 -11.50 -16.86 -13.46
C PRO A 10 -10.67 -16.24 -12.33
N GLU A 11 -9.35 -16.31 -12.47
CA GLU A 11 -8.39 -15.71 -11.54
C GLU A 11 -7.68 -14.53 -12.20
N LEU A 12 -7.64 -13.40 -11.51
CA LEU A 12 -6.81 -12.25 -11.89
C LEU A 12 -5.49 -12.33 -11.12
N ILE A 13 -4.39 -12.60 -11.82
CA ILE A 13 -3.05 -12.64 -11.24
C ILE A 13 -2.35 -11.32 -11.58
N VAL A 14 -2.11 -10.50 -10.55
CA VAL A 14 -1.33 -9.27 -10.70
C VAL A 14 0.11 -9.53 -10.21
N PRO A 15 1.14 -9.39 -11.07
CA PRO A 15 2.52 -9.68 -10.68
C PRO A 15 3.03 -8.74 -9.59
N SER A 16 3.66 -9.31 -8.55
CA SER A 16 4.34 -8.60 -7.46
C SER A 16 5.63 -9.33 -7.06
N SER A 17 6.49 -8.69 -6.26
CA SER A 17 7.67 -9.32 -5.66
C SER A 17 7.72 -9.05 -4.15
N PRO A 18 8.52 -9.81 -3.37
CA PRO A 18 8.68 -9.54 -1.94
C PRO A 18 9.17 -8.13 -1.60
N THR A 19 9.93 -7.51 -2.51
CA THR A 19 10.45 -6.14 -2.36
C THR A 19 9.55 -5.08 -2.97
N SER A 20 8.47 -5.48 -3.64
CA SER A 20 7.56 -4.61 -4.37
C SER A 20 6.15 -5.22 -4.35
N PRO A 21 5.56 -5.34 -3.14
CA PRO A 21 4.25 -5.96 -2.98
C PRO A 21 3.13 -5.06 -3.51
N ILE A 22 1.97 -5.67 -3.77
CA ILE A 22 0.73 -4.96 -4.04
C ILE A 22 -0.02 -4.82 -2.72
N ILE A 23 -0.42 -3.60 -2.38
CA ILE A 23 -1.09 -3.26 -1.12
C ILE A 23 -2.45 -2.62 -1.43
N ASP A 24 -3.44 -2.94 -0.58
CA ASP A 24 -4.81 -2.42 -0.62
C ASP A 24 -5.46 -2.42 -2.03
N PRO A 25 -5.55 -3.57 -2.73
CA PRO A 25 -6.17 -3.63 -4.06
C PRO A 25 -7.69 -3.43 -3.99
N ARG A 26 -8.25 -2.52 -4.81
CA ARG A 26 -9.69 -2.23 -4.87
C ARG A 26 -10.21 -2.05 -6.29
N LEU A 27 -11.29 -2.76 -6.60
CA LEU A 27 -12.04 -2.55 -7.83
C LEU A 27 -12.72 -1.18 -7.82
N SER A 28 -12.75 -0.54 -8.99
CA SER A 28 -13.64 0.59 -9.23
C SER A 28 -15.11 0.16 -9.09
N PRO A 29 -16.05 1.07 -8.78
CA PRO A 29 -17.46 0.73 -8.65
C PRO A 29 -18.08 0.02 -9.86
N ASN A 30 -17.61 0.29 -11.08
CA ASN A 30 -18.05 -0.39 -12.29
C ASN A 30 -17.31 -1.72 -12.58
N GLY A 31 -16.33 -2.11 -11.76
CA GLY A 31 -15.58 -3.36 -11.86
C GLY A 31 -14.58 -3.45 -13.02
N LEU A 32 -14.30 -2.35 -13.74
CA LEU A 32 -13.42 -2.37 -14.92
C LEU A 32 -11.96 -2.00 -14.64
N LEU A 33 -11.71 -1.36 -13.50
CA LEU A 33 -10.39 -0.90 -13.08
C LEU A 33 -10.06 -1.50 -11.72
N LEU A 34 -8.78 -1.81 -11.50
CA LEU A 34 -8.24 -2.20 -10.20
C LEU A 34 -7.21 -1.17 -9.77
N ALA A 35 -7.49 -0.40 -8.72
CA ALA A 35 -6.50 0.45 -8.07
C ALA A 35 -5.74 -0.36 -7.01
N TYR A 36 -4.49 0.00 -6.79
CA TYR A 36 -3.66 -0.56 -5.73
C TYR A 36 -2.44 0.32 -5.49
N VAL A 37 -1.81 0.17 -4.32
CA VAL A 37 -0.51 0.79 -4.04
C VAL A 37 0.60 -0.22 -4.29
N LYS A 38 1.66 0.23 -4.95
CA LYS A 38 2.90 -0.53 -5.17
C LYS A 38 4.06 0.46 -5.14
N ASP A 39 5.15 0.09 -4.48
CA ASP A 39 6.33 0.96 -4.32
C ASP A 39 5.99 2.37 -3.78
N SER A 40 5.05 2.43 -2.82
CA SER A 40 4.50 3.67 -2.22
C SER A 40 3.72 4.59 -3.17
N GLU A 41 3.38 4.11 -4.38
CA GLU A 41 2.69 4.86 -5.42
C GLU A 41 1.34 4.24 -5.76
N LEU A 42 0.38 5.07 -6.15
CA LEU A 42 -0.92 4.60 -6.62
C LEU A 42 -0.83 4.17 -8.09
N HIS A 43 -1.32 2.97 -8.37
CA HIS A 43 -1.43 2.40 -9.71
C HIS A 43 -2.88 2.03 -10.01
N VAL A 44 -3.22 2.00 -11.30
CA VAL A 44 -4.49 1.47 -11.81
C VAL A 44 -4.23 0.50 -12.95
N LEU A 45 -4.81 -0.70 -12.85
CA LEU A 45 -4.87 -1.70 -13.91
C LEU A 45 -6.24 -1.64 -14.59
N ASN A 46 -6.25 -1.45 -15.91
CA ASN A 46 -7.44 -1.64 -16.73
C ASN A 46 -7.61 -3.13 -17.04
N LEU A 47 -8.71 -3.73 -16.56
CA LEU A 47 -8.92 -5.18 -16.63
C LEU A 47 -9.29 -5.66 -18.05
N LEU A 48 -9.88 -4.80 -18.87
CA LEU A 48 -10.23 -5.14 -20.26
C LEU A 48 -9.02 -5.10 -21.18
N LYS A 49 -8.11 -4.15 -20.96
CA LYS A 49 -6.92 -3.91 -21.78
C LYS A 49 -5.68 -4.61 -21.25
N ASN A 50 -5.76 -5.13 -20.02
CA ASN A 50 -4.61 -5.65 -19.26
C ASN A 50 -3.43 -4.66 -19.24
N GLN A 51 -3.74 -3.38 -19.01
CA GLN A 51 -2.77 -2.29 -19.03
C GLN A 51 -2.73 -1.58 -17.68
N THR A 52 -1.55 -1.54 -17.07
CA THR A 52 -1.29 -0.78 -15.85
C THR A 52 -0.82 0.63 -16.17
N GLN A 53 -1.30 1.59 -15.39
CA GLN A 53 -0.83 2.97 -15.36
C GLN A 53 -0.47 3.33 -13.91
N GLN A 54 0.67 3.99 -13.72
CA GLN A 54 1.03 4.64 -12.46
C GLN A 54 0.40 6.05 -12.44
N LEU A 55 -0.28 6.39 -11.34
CA LEU A 55 -1.01 7.66 -11.21
C LEU A 55 -0.24 8.72 -10.44
N THR A 56 0.61 8.31 -9.49
CA THR A 56 1.40 9.20 -8.63
C THR A 56 2.89 8.90 -8.77
N ASN A 57 3.75 9.87 -8.46
CA ASN A 57 5.20 9.72 -8.53
C ASN A 57 5.87 10.52 -7.40
N GLY A 58 7.07 10.11 -7.00
CA GLY A 58 7.94 10.85 -6.06
C GLY A 58 8.01 10.25 -4.65
N ALA A 59 7.18 9.26 -4.32
CA ALA A 59 7.17 8.59 -3.03
C ALA A 59 8.11 7.38 -2.94
N ASN A 60 8.34 6.67 -4.05
CA ASN A 60 9.19 5.47 -4.06
C ASN A 60 10.60 5.75 -3.51
N GLY A 61 11.01 4.99 -2.49
CA GLY A 61 12.32 5.12 -1.84
C GLY A 61 12.42 6.28 -0.84
N THR A 62 11.29 6.93 -0.51
CA THR A 62 11.21 8.03 0.45
C THR A 62 10.35 7.65 1.68
N THR A 63 10.12 8.62 2.59
CA THR A 63 9.17 8.49 3.71
C THR A 63 7.73 8.82 3.33
N LEU A 64 7.50 9.21 2.08
CA LEU A 64 6.18 9.51 1.53
C LEU A 64 5.45 8.22 1.14
N THR A 65 4.13 8.28 1.18
CA THR A 65 3.27 7.29 0.53
C THR A 65 2.02 7.95 -0.04
N HIS A 66 1.66 7.54 -1.26
CA HIS A 66 0.42 7.93 -1.89
C HIS A 66 -0.60 6.78 -1.79
N GLY A 67 -1.73 7.04 -1.14
CA GLY A 67 -2.86 6.12 -1.12
C GLY A 67 -2.89 5.10 0.02
N LEU A 68 -1.94 5.09 0.96
CA LEU A 68 -2.04 4.28 2.18
C LEU A 68 -2.43 5.12 3.39
N ALA A 69 -3.15 4.51 4.31
CA ALA A 69 -3.35 5.07 5.63
C ALA A 69 -2.06 4.94 6.44
N GLU A 70 -1.73 5.96 7.23
CA GLU A 70 -0.65 5.94 8.22
C GLU A 70 -1.03 5.14 9.46
N TYR A 71 -0.03 4.84 10.29
CA TYR A 71 -0.15 3.98 11.47
C TYR A 71 -1.34 4.34 12.37
N ILE A 72 -1.46 5.60 12.79
CA ILE A 72 -2.51 6.05 13.71
C ILE A 72 -3.91 5.89 13.11
N ALA A 73 -4.10 6.19 11.83
CA ALA A 73 -5.39 5.97 11.19
C ALA A 73 -5.82 4.51 11.18
N GLN A 74 -4.86 3.60 10.91
CA GLN A 74 -5.14 2.18 10.87
C GLN A 74 -5.46 1.61 12.26
N GLU A 75 -4.69 2.00 13.27
CA GLU A 75 -4.79 1.44 14.62
C GLU A 75 -5.85 2.13 15.49
N GLU A 76 -5.97 3.46 15.41
CA GLU A 76 -6.69 4.27 16.40
C GLU A 76 -7.90 5.03 15.83
N MET A 77 -8.03 5.14 14.50
CA MET A 77 -9.12 5.91 13.86
C MET A 77 -10.06 5.07 12.99
N ASP A 78 -9.87 3.74 12.95
CA ASP A 78 -10.62 2.80 12.11
C ASP A 78 -10.60 3.16 10.60
N ARG A 79 -9.57 3.88 10.15
CA ARG A 79 -9.37 4.25 8.75
C ARG A 79 -8.23 3.43 8.15
N ARG A 80 -8.61 2.34 7.50
CA ARG A 80 -7.67 1.38 6.90
C ARG A 80 -7.18 1.76 5.51
N ASN A 81 -7.79 2.78 4.89
CA ASN A 81 -7.56 3.12 3.49
C ASN A 81 -6.97 4.52 3.38
N GLY A 82 -6.09 4.72 2.40
CA GLY A 82 -5.59 6.05 2.01
C GLY A 82 -6.08 6.50 0.65
N TYR A 83 -6.95 5.76 -0.04
CA TYR A 83 -7.57 6.19 -1.29
C TYR A 83 -9.01 5.70 -1.46
N TRP A 84 -9.78 6.43 -2.28
CA TRP A 84 -11.19 6.19 -2.51
C TRP A 84 -11.58 6.46 -3.96
N TRP A 85 -12.20 5.48 -4.60
CA TRP A 85 -12.83 5.66 -5.90
C TRP A 85 -14.05 6.58 -5.79
N SER A 86 -14.16 7.51 -6.74
CA SER A 86 -15.43 8.17 -7.05
C SER A 86 -16.48 7.15 -7.48
N LEU A 87 -17.75 7.43 -7.18
CA LEU A 87 -18.88 6.53 -7.47
C LEU A 87 -19.04 6.24 -8.97
N ASP A 88 -18.65 7.18 -9.84
CA ASP A 88 -18.69 7.02 -11.29
C ASP A 88 -17.42 6.40 -11.88
N SER A 89 -16.48 5.94 -11.03
CA SER A 89 -15.23 5.27 -11.40
C SER A 89 -14.22 6.11 -12.19
N LYS A 90 -14.37 7.45 -12.22
CA LYS A 90 -13.49 8.32 -13.03
C LYS A 90 -12.31 8.92 -12.29
N PHE A 91 -12.50 9.16 -11.00
CA PHE A 91 -11.53 9.81 -10.13
C PHE A 91 -11.19 8.92 -8.94
N ILE A 92 -9.98 9.12 -8.41
CA ILE A 92 -9.55 8.61 -7.12
C ILE A 92 -9.12 9.82 -6.28
N ALA A 93 -9.70 9.97 -5.10
CA ALA A 93 -9.13 10.80 -4.04
C ALA A 93 -8.14 9.96 -3.24
N TYR A 94 -6.99 10.52 -2.86
CA TYR A 94 -5.99 9.81 -2.08
C TYR A 94 -5.33 10.75 -1.08
N THR A 95 -4.75 10.19 -0.02
CA THR A 95 -3.89 10.90 0.91
C THR A 95 -2.43 10.79 0.49
N GLU A 96 -1.72 11.90 0.52
CA GLU A 96 -0.26 11.91 0.59
C GLU A 96 0.15 11.95 2.06
N VAL A 97 0.91 10.95 2.50
CA VAL A 97 1.36 10.82 3.89
C VAL A 97 2.87 10.98 3.94
N ASP A 98 3.37 11.94 4.70
CA ASP A 98 4.79 12.07 5.04
C ASP A 98 5.06 11.69 6.50
N SER A 99 5.88 10.66 6.69
CA SER A 99 6.34 10.18 7.99
C SER A 99 7.76 10.64 8.36
N SER A 100 8.38 11.52 7.57
CA SER A 100 9.77 11.98 7.74
C SER A 100 10.10 12.58 9.11
N GLN A 101 9.11 13.14 9.79
CA GLN A 101 9.27 13.79 11.09
C GLN A 101 9.12 12.83 12.28
N ILE A 102 8.74 11.57 12.04
CA ILE A 102 8.57 10.57 13.09
C ILE A 102 9.88 9.78 13.24
N PRO A 103 10.50 9.76 14.43
CA PRO A 103 11.68 8.92 14.67
C PRO A 103 11.39 7.43 14.48
N LEU A 104 12.35 6.70 13.93
CA LEU A 104 12.26 5.25 13.82
C LEU A 104 12.34 4.59 15.19
N PHE A 105 11.35 3.76 15.49
CA PHE A 105 11.28 2.91 16.67
C PHE A 105 11.55 1.46 16.25
N ARG A 106 12.58 0.86 16.84
CA ARG A 106 13.02 -0.49 16.51
C ARG A 106 12.30 -1.54 17.35
N ILE A 107 11.71 -2.53 16.68
CA ILE A 107 11.07 -3.68 17.31
C ILE A 107 11.73 -5.00 16.86
N MET A 108 11.50 -6.06 17.64
CA MET A 108 11.95 -7.40 17.29
C MET A 108 10.92 -8.09 16.38
N HIS A 109 11.35 -8.57 15.23
CA HIS A 109 10.56 -9.40 14.32
C HIS A 109 10.44 -10.83 14.87
N GLN A 110 9.35 -11.12 15.58
CA GLN A 110 9.14 -12.42 16.25
C GLN A 110 9.01 -13.61 15.28
N GLY A 111 8.70 -13.37 14.00
CA GLY A 111 8.60 -14.42 12.98
C GLY A 111 9.93 -14.89 12.34
N LYS A 112 11.10 -14.35 12.73
CA LYS A 112 12.38 -14.78 12.16
C LYS A 112 13.02 -15.91 12.95
N SER A 113 13.64 -16.85 12.26
CA SER A 113 14.37 -17.99 12.84
C SER A 113 15.80 -17.65 13.28
N SER A 114 16.29 -16.46 12.93
CA SER A 114 17.60 -15.94 13.32
C SER A 114 17.49 -14.96 14.49
N PHE A 115 18.61 -14.75 15.18
CA PHE A 115 18.76 -13.76 16.26
C PHE A 115 19.67 -12.62 15.80
N GLY A 116 19.62 -11.48 16.49
CA GLY A 116 20.47 -10.33 16.22
C GLY A 116 19.81 -9.32 15.27
N ALA A 117 20.64 -8.51 14.59
CA ALA A 117 20.18 -7.38 13.78
C ALA A 117 19.19 -7.77 12.68
N ASP A 118 19.35 -8.96 12.08
CA ASP A 118 18.46 -9.45 11.01
C ASP A 118 17.03 -9.74 11.49
N ALA A 119 16.82 -9.87 12.80
CA ALA A 119 15.52 -10.09 13.43
C ALA A 119 14.91 -8.79 13.99
N GLN A 120 15.37 -7.63 13.53
CA GLN A 120 14.85 -6.32 13.93
C GLN A 120 14.15 -5.63 12.75
N GLU A 121 13.16 -4.81 13.07
CA GLU A 121 12.45 -3.95 12.13
C GLU A 121 12.33 -2.53 12.69
N ASP A 122 12.43 -1.54 11.81
CA ASP A 122 12.24 -0.14 12.14
C ASP A 122 10.87 0.34 11.69
N HIS A 123 10.15 1.03 12.57
CA HIS A 123 8.80 1.53 12.35
C HIS A 123 8.71 3.01 12.71
N ALA A 124 8.02 3.81 11.90
CA ALA A 124 7.70 5.20 12.24
C ALA A 124 6.55 5.24 13.25
N TYR A 125 6.86 5.11 14.55
CA TYR A 125 5.88 5.02 15.63
C TYR A 125 5.68 6.39 16.34
N PRO A 126 4.53 7.06 16.17
CA PRO A 126 4.28 8.36 16.79
C PRO A 126 3.83 8.19 18.26
N PHE A 127 4.78 8.31 19.19
CA PHE A 127 4.47 8.30 20.63
C PHE A 127 3.56 9.47 21.03
N ALA A 128 2.74 9.26 22.07
CA ALA A 128 1.89 10.31 22.61
C ALA A 128 2.68 11.59 22.95
N GLY A 129 2.22 12.73 22.42
CA GLY A 129 2.87 14.03 22.59
C GLY A 129 4.03 14.31 21.62
N ALA A 130 4.42 13.36 20.77
CA ALA A 130 5.38 13.56 19.70
C ALA A 130 4.70 14.04 18.39
N LEU A 131 5.51 14.25 17.34
CA LEU A 131 5.01 14.62 16.01
C LEU A 131 4.27 13.44 15.35
N ASN A 132 3.23 13.77 14.59
CA ASN A 132 2.48 12.84 13.74
C ASN A 132 2.95 12.96 12.28
N SER A 133 2.45 12.06 11.43
CA SER A 133 2.60 12.20 9.98
C SER A 133 1.93 13.47 9.49
N THR A 134 2.52 14.11 8.48
CA THR A 134 1.80 15.15 7.72
C THR A 134 0.92 14.43 6.70
N VAL A 135 -0.35 14.85 6.60
CA VAL A 135 -1.33 14.24 5.68
C VAL A 135 -1.95 15.34 4.83
N LEU A 136 -1.90 15.19 3.51
CA LEU A 136 -2.48 16.08 2.51
C LEU A 136 -3.54 15.36 1.67
#